data_AF-A0A2V9MKM9-F1
#
_entry.id   AF-A0A2V9MKM9-F1
#
_cell.length_a   1.000
_cell.length_b   1.000
_cell.length_c   1.000
_cell.angle_alpha   90.00
_cell.angle_beta   90.00
_cell.angle_gamma   90.00
#
_symmetry.space_group_name_H-M   'P 1'
#
loop_
_entity.id
_entity.type
_entity.pdbx_description
1 polymer ?
#
loop_
_entity_poly.entity_id
_entity_poly.type
_entity_poly.pdbx_seq_one_letter_code
_entity_poly.pdbx_strand_id
1 'polypeptide(L)'
;MPGTVSAKRFSISVWFEQRFRLQELQTNMATEIRAGLATFMVMAYIILVNPNLLGSLADASGEKLAFPAVLTATCLTSGTLCILMGLLSNYPFALAPGMGLNAVVTFQLVGQLKLTWPEAMSVILLEGLVILVLVLTRFREAMMDAIPMSLKRAIGAGIGLFISLIGLVNSGLVVRGEGSLVTLGRIQGVSVTVFILGFMLTVWMLVRRAKGALLWGILLTTGIAVLANLVWGHGQAFGASAVIPRRIFGFPQGLWGPGAIFGRIDFGFFAKLGLPS
;
A
#
# COMPACT_ATOMS: atom_id res chain seq x y z
N MET A 1 47.64 2.29 -37.80
CA MET A 1 47.41 2.56 -36.37
C MET A 1 47.50 4.06 -36.13
N PRO A 2 46.77 4.70 -35.19
CA PRO A 2 45.53 4.36 -34.49
C PRO A 2 44.37 5.31 -34.94
N GLY A 3 43.09 4.95 -34.89
CA GLY A 3 42.29 4.84 -33.67
C GLY A 3 41.21 5.94 -33.65
N THR A 4 40.00 5.62 -34.10
CA THR A 4 38.79 6.30 -33.63
C THR A 4 37.86 5.23 -33.10
N VAL A 5 38.15 4.80 -31.87
CA VAL A 5 37.17 4.08 -31.04
C VAL A 5 36.03 5.07 -30.84
N SER A 6 35.00 4.95 -31.67
CA SER A 6 33.73 5.63 -31.49
C SER A 6 33.23 5.25 -30.09
N ALA A 7 33.38 6.18 -29.15
CA ALA A 7 32.88 6.01 -27.80
C ALA A 7 31.40 5.68 -27.91
N LYS A 8 31.03 4.42 -27.63
CA LYS A 8 29.63 4.01 -27.48
C LYS A 8 29.03 4.98 -26.48
N ARG A 9 28.24 5.95 -26.98
CA ARG A 9 27.45 6.84 -26.15
C ARG A 9 26.63 5.93 -25.26
N PHE A 10 26.94 5.89 -23.97
CA PHE A 10 26.17 5.16 -22.98
C PHE A 10 24.82 5.88 -22.86
N SER A 11 23.91 5.59 -23.79
CA SER A 11 22.57 6.14 -23.75
C SER A 11 21.83 5.35 -22.70
N ILE A 12 21.33 6.05 -21.68
CA ILE A 12 20.52 5.48 -20.61
C ILE A 12 19.38 4.63 -21.22
N SER A 13 18.78 5.08 -22.33
CA SER A 13 17.75 4.32 -23.05
C SER A 13 18.21 2.94 -23.51
N VAL A 14 19.42 2.82 -24.05
CA VAL A 14 19.98 1.55 -24.57
C VAL A 14 20.31 0.60 -23.43
N TRP A 15 20.76 1.12 -22.29
CA TRP A 15 20.96 0.30 -21.08
C TRP A 15 19.64 -0.26 -20.54
N PHE A 16 18.58 0.56 -20.47
CA PHE A 16 17.25 0.12 -20.05
C PHE A 16 16.65 -0.92 -21.03
N GLU A 17 16.80 -0.71 -22.33
CA GLU A 17 16.34 -1.68 -23.34
C GLU A 17 17.01 -3.04 -23.19
N GLN A 18 18.33 -3.08 -22.96
CA GLN A 18 19.09 -4.32 -22.80
C GLN A 18 18.80 -5.02 -21.47
N ARG A 19 18.65 -4.26 -20.37
CA ARG A 19 18.41 -4.82 -19.04
C ARG A 19 16.99 -5.38 -18.89
N PHE A 20 15.99 -4.63 -19.35
CA PHE A 20 14.57 -4.95 -19.19
C PHE A 20 13.94 -5.63 -20.42
N ARG A 21 14.71 -5.85 -21.50
CA ARG A 21 14.28 -6.58 -22.70
C ARG A 21 12.97 -6.02 -23.29
N LEU A 22 12.83 -4.69 -23.33
CA LEU A 22 11.58 -4.01 -23.69
C LEU A 22 11.07 -4.41 -25.09
N GLN A 23 11.98 -4.65 -26.05
CA GLN A 23 11.63 -5.08 -27.41
C GLN A 23 11.13 -6.54 -27.44
N GLU A 24 11.70 -7.43 -26.64
CA GLU A 24 11.24 -8.82 -26.49
C GLU A 24 9.83 -8.85 -25.87
N LEU A 25 9.55 -7.90 -24.97
CA LEU A 25 8.25 -7.72 -24.31
C LEU A 25 7.25 -6.88 -25.12
N GLN A 26 7.60 -6.47 -26.35
CA GLN A 26 6.75 -5.65 -27.23
C GLN A 26 6.22 -4.35 -26.57
N THR A 27 7.02 -3.75 -25.68
CA THR A 27 6.67 -2.55 -24.91
C THR A 27 7.68 -1.42 -25.14
N ASN A 28 7.37 -0.23 -24.65
CA ASN A 28 8.26 0.93 -24.69
C ASN A 28 8.28 1.68 -23.35
N MET A 29 9.32 2.50 -23.15
CA MET A 29 9.55 3.21 -21.87
C MET A 29 8.34 4.06 -21.44
N ALA A 30 7.69 4.75 -22.38
CA ALA A 30 6.50 5.56 -22.09
C ALA A 30 5.30 4.71 -21.63
N THR A 31 5.18 3.47 -22.10
CA THR A 31 4.13 2.54 -21.69
C THR A 31 4.44 1.96 -20.31
N GLU A 32 5.69 1.58 -20.05
CA GLU A 32 6.13 1.11 -18.73
C GLU A 32 5.98 2.18 -17.65
N ILE A 33 6.34 3.44 -17.91
CA ILE A 33 6.17 4.53 -16.95
C ILE A 33 4.69 4.74 -16.63
N ARG A 34 3.81 4.73 -17.64
CA ARG A 34 2.35 4.87 -17.44
C ARG A 34 1.77 3.68 -16.68
N ALA A 35 2.22 2.47 -16.98
CA ALA A 35 1.79 1.25 -16.29
C ALA A 35 2.24 1.28 -14.82
N GLY A 36 3.50 1.61 -14.56
CA GLY A 36 4.03 1.77 -13.20
C GLY A 36 3.30 2.85 -12.40
N LEU A 37 3.01 4.00 -13.02
CA LEU A 37 2.26 5.08 -12.37
C LEU A 37 0.81 4.66 -12.09
N ALA A 38 0.17 3.94 -13.00
CA ALA A 38 -1.17 3.39 -12.76
C ALA A 38 -1.16 2.41 -11.58
N THR A 39 -0.20 1.48 -11.54
CA THR A 39 -0.04 0.52 -10.43
C THR A 39 0.23 1.23 -9.09
N PHE A 40 1.08 2.26 -9.08
CA PHE A 40 1.30 3.10 -7.91
C PHE A 40 0.00 3.73 -7.41
N MET A 41 -0.77 4.36 -8.31
CA MET A 41 -2.02 5.02 -7.95
C MET A 41 -3.07 4.04 -7.40
N VAL A 42 -3.11 2.81 -7.92
CA VAL A 42 -3.99 1.74 -7.41
C VAL A 42 -3.62 1.34 -5.98
N MET A 43 -2.33 1.35 -5.63
CA MET A 43 -1.86 1.00 -4.29
C MET A 43 -1.79 2.18 -3.33
N ALA A 44 -1.92 3.41 -3.82
CA ALA A 44 -1.74 4.64 -3.03
C ALA A 44 -2.68 4.72 -1.82
N TYR A 45 -3.82 4.01 -1.83
CA TYR A 45 -4.69 3.91 -0.66
C TYR A 45 -3.94 3.39 0.59
N ILE A 46 -2.93 2.53 0.43
CA ILE A 46 -2.12 1.96 1.52
C ILE A 46 -1.41 3.07 2.31
N ILE A 47 -1.03 4.18 1.65
CA ILE A 47 -0.32 5.31 2.26
C ILE A 47 -1.15 5.93 3.39
N LEU A 48 -2.48 5.95 3.25
CA LEU A 48 -3.39 6.50 4.26
C LEU A 48 -3.97 5.42 5.16
N VAL A 49 -4.34 4.27 4.58
CA VAL A 49 -5.07 3.24 5.33
C VAL A 49 -4.13 2.49 6.27
N ASN A 50 -2.88 2.23 5.90
CA ASN A 50 -1.96 1.50 6.77
C ASN A 50 -1.65 2.25 8.09
N PRO A 51 -1.27 3.54 8.08
CA PRO A 51 -1.04 4.29 9.31
C PRO A 51 -2.32 4.48 10.14
N ASN A 52 -3.48 4.67 9.49
CA ASN A 52 -4.76 4.76 10.20
C ASN A 52 -5.14 3.44 10.89
N LEU A 53 -4.85 2.31 10.25
CA LEU A 53 -5.13 0.99 10.81
C LEU A 53 -4.20 0.70 11.99
N LEU A 54 -2.88 0.74 11.78
CA LEU A 54 -1.88 0.47 12.82
C LEU A 54 -1.93 1.49 13.96
N GLY A 55 -2.23 2.76 13.68
CA GLY A 55 -2.38 3.81 14.71
C GLY A 55 -3.75 3.84 15.41
N SER A 56 -4.69 2.96 15.06
CA SER A 56 -6.08 3.05 15.53
C SER A 56 -6.25 2.77 17.03
N LEU A 57 -5.37 1.97 17.61
CA LEU A 57 -5.45 1.52 19.00
C LEU A 57 -4.12 1.65 19.72
N ALA A 58 -4.21 1.87 21.03
CA ALA A 58 -3.04 1.88 21.91
C ALA A 58 -2.67 0.45 22.26
N ASP A 59 -1.38 0.16 22.37
CA ASP A 59 -0.89 -1.15 22.80
C ASP A 59 -1.00 -1.35 24.31
N ALA A 60 -0.50 -2.47 24.81
CA ALA A 60 -0.47 -2.77 26.25
C ALA A 60 0.29 -1.73 27.11
N SER A 61 1.21 -0.97 26.50
CA SER A 61 1.95 0.10 27.16
C SER A 61 1.25 1.46 27.06
N GLY A 62 0.08 1.51 26.40
CA GLY A 62 -0.65 2.75 26.12
C GLY A 62 -0.05 3.55 24.97
N GLU A 63 0.93 3.01 24.25
CA GLU A 63 1.61 3.68 23.14
C GLU A 63 0.79 3.51 21.85
N LYS A 64 0.63 4.61 21.10
CA LYS A 64 0.04 4.61 19.76
C LYS A 64 1.12 4.90 18.75
N LEU A 65 1.12 4.17 17.64
CA LEU A 65 2.01 4.44 16.53
C LEU A 65 1.66 5.79 15.89
N ALA A 66 2.65 6.67 15.80
CA ALA A 66 2.47 7.99 15.19
C ALA A 66 2.23 7.86 13.67
N PHE A 67 1.15 8.46 13.18
CA PHE A 67 0.76 8.43 11.76
C PHE A 67 1.92 8.79 10.80
N PRO A 68 2.69 9.90 11.02
CA PRO A 68 3.76 10.28 10.10
C PRO A 68 4.90 9.26 10.05
N ALA A 69 5.19 8.61 11.17
CA ALA A 69 6.29 7.65 11.28
C ALA A 69 5.93 6.32 10.58
N VAL A 70 4.70 5.81 10.75
CA VAL A 70 4.21 4.63 10.04
C VAL A 70 4.09 4.88 8.54
N LEU A 71 3.59 6.05 8.14
CA LEU A 71 3.51 6.45 6.73
C LEU A 71 4.89 6.43 6.08
N THR A 72 5.86 7.07 6.72
CA THR A 72 7.23 7.17 6.22
C THR A 72 7.88 5.79 6.14
N ALA A 73 7.77 4.98 7.19
CA ALA A 73 8.30 3.61 7.21
C ALA A 73 7.70 2.78 6.07
N THR A 74 6.37 2.84 5.87
CA THR A 74 5.66 2.10 4.82
C THR A 74 6.13 2.50 3.43
N CYS A 75 6.21 3.81 3.15
CA CYS A 75 6.59 4.31 1.83
C CYS A 75 8.06 4.01 1.53
N LEU A 76 8.94 4.18 2.52
CA LEU A 76 10.37 3.94 2.35
C LEU A 76 10.67 2.45 2.13
N THR A 77 10.08 1.55 2.91
CA THR A 77 10.28 0.11 2.75
C THR A 77 9.69 -0.39 1.44
N SER A 78 8.44 -0.07 1.14
CA SER A 78 7.76 -0.51 -0.10
C SER A 78 8.47 0.04 -1.34
N GLY A 79 8.87 1.32 -1.32
CA GLY A 79 9.61 1.95 -2.41
C GLY A 79 10.97 1.29 -2.63
N THR A 80 11.73 1.07 -1.55
CA THR A 80 13.03 0.39 -1.63
C THR A 80 12.89 -1.03 -2.16
N LEU A 81 11.91 -1.80 -1.65
CA LEU A 81 11.66 -3.18 -2.12
C LEU A 81 11.23 -3.23 -3.58
N CYS A 82 10.35 -2.33 -4.03
CA CYS A 82 9.98 -2.23 -5.44
C CYS A 82 11.18 -1.90 -6.35
N ILE A 83 12.05 -0.97 -5.92
CA ILE A 83 13.27 -0.61 -6.64
C ILE A 83 14.22 -1.81 -6.72
N LEU A 84 14.44 -2.50 -5.60
CA LEU A 84 15.29 -3.69 -5.57
C LEU A 84 14.72 -4.80 -6.47
N MET A 85 13.40 -5.01 -6.45
CA MET A 85 12.74 -6.00 -7.29
C MET A 85 12.91 -5.70 -8.79
N GLY A 86 12.77 -4.43 -9.18
CA GLY A 86 13.01 -3.99 -10.54
C GLY A 86 14.47 -4.09 -10.97
N LEU A 87 15.40 -3.59 -10.15
CA LEU A 87 16.82 -3.50 -10.54
C LEU A 87 17.60 -4.80 -10.39
N LEU A 88 17.37 -5.55 -9.30
CA LEU A 88 18.09 -6.80 -9.02
C LEU A 88 17.41 -7.97 -9.71
N SER A 89 16.11 -8.15 -9.45
CA SER A 89 15.37 -9.32 -9.92
C SER A 89 14.81 -9.17 -11.32
N ASN A 90 14.71 -7.95 -11.86
CA ASN A 90 14.16 -7.67 -13.19
C ASN A 90 12.73 -8.22 -13.39
N TYR A 91 11.94 -8.21 -12.30
CA TYR A 91 10.54 -8.63 -12.31
C TYR A 91 9.62 -7.44 -11.98
N PRO A 92 8.52 -7.26 -12.72
CA PRO A 92 7.60 -6.13 -12.54
C PRO A 92 6.62 -6.37 -11.38
N PHE A 93 7.12 -6.70 -10.19
CA PHE A 93 6.28 -6.93 -9.01
C PHE A 93 6.27 -5.70 -8.09
N ALA A 94 5.06 -5.23 -7.83
CA ALA A 94 4.80 -4.19 -6.84
C ALA A 94 4.71 -4.82 -5.45
N LEU A 95 5.55 -4.34 -4.54
CA LEU A 95 5.66 -4.84 -3.17
C LEU A 95 5.14 -3.78 -2.20
N ALA A 96 4.11 -4.14 -1.44
CA ALA A 96 3.50 -3.30 -0.42
C ALA A 96 2.95 -4.18 0.72
N PRO A 97 2.64 -3.61 1.90
CA PRO A 97 2.10 -4.36 3.03
C PRO A 97 0.78 -5.08 2.70
N GLY A 98 0.65 -6.31 3.19
CA GLY A 98 -0.58 -7.08 3.12
C GLY A 98 -1.64 -6.52 4.06
N MET A 99 -2.53 -5.67 3.55
CA MET A 99 -3.54 -4.95 4.35
C MET A 99 -4.43 -5.85 5.21
N GLY A 100 -4.74 -7.07 4.77
CA GLY A 100 -5.52 -8.04 5.56
C GLY A 100 -4.78 -8.53 6.81
N LEU A 101 -3.48 -8.79 6.71
CA LEU A 101 -2.66 -9.23 7.84
C LEU A 101 -2.46 -8.11 8.86
N ASN A 102 -2.43 -6.84 8.43
CA ASN A 102 -2.32 -5.70 9.34
C ASN A 102 -3.53 -5.60 10.27
N ALA A 103 -4.72 -6.03 9.84
CA ALA A 103 -5.89 -6.11 10.73
C ALA A 103 -5.70 -7.16 11.82
N VAL A 104 -5.10 -8.30 11.50
CA VAL A 104 -4.75 -9.34 12.49
C VAL A 104 -3.71 -8.81 13.46
N VAL A 105 -2.65 -8.16 12.99
CA VAL A 105 -1.64 -7.54 13.87
C VAL A 105 -2.29 -6.55 14.83
N THR A 106 -3.13 -5.65 14.31
CA THR A 106 -3.72 -4.57 15.11
C THR A 106 -4.76 -5.10 16.10
N PHE A 107 -5.75 -5.84 15.62
CA PHE A 107 -6.89 -6.23 16.46
C PHE A 107 -6.66 -7.53 17.22
N GLN A 108 -5.90 -8.50 16.67
CA GLN A 108 -5.63 -9.77 17.33
C GLN A 108 -4.40 -9.69 18.23
N LEU A 109 -3.23 -9.35 17.68
CA LEU A 109 -1.99 -9.36 18.45
C LEU A 109 -1.95 -8.23 19.50
N VAL A 110 -2.23 -7.00 19.08
CA VAL A 110 -2.19 -5.85 19.99
C VAL A 110 -3.51 -5.73 20.77
N GLY A 111 -4.66 -5.83 20.09
CA GLY A 111 -5.97 -5.68 20.71
C GLY A 111 -6.36 -6.80 21.69
N GLN A 112 -6.34 -8.06 21.24
CA GLN A 112 -6.78 -9.19 22.07
C GLN A 112 -5.67 -9.79 22.93
N LEU A 113 -4.50 -10.03 22.35
CA LEU A 113 -3.36 -10.63 23.08
C LEU A 113 -2.56 -9.62 23.90
N LYS A 114 -2.89 -8.32 23.81
CA LYS A 114 -2.24 -7.24 24.58
C LYS A 114 -0.72 -7.26 24.44
N LEU A 115 -0.24 -7.51 23.22
CA LEU A 115 1.18 -7.34 22.90
C LEU A 115 1.50 -5.85 22.75
N THR A 116 2.74 -5.47 23.08
CA THR A 116 3.28 -4.14 22.75
C THR A 116 3.57 -4.04 21.26
N TRP A 117 3.68 -2.83 20.71
CA TRP A 117 4.04 -2.67 19.30
C TRP A 117 5.38 -3.33 18.94
N PRO A 118 6.46 -3.19 19.74
CA PRO A 118 7.71 -3.92 19.51
C PRO A 118 7.52 -5.44 19.51
N GLU A 119 6.78 -5.99 20.47
CA GLU A 119 6.48 -7.43 20.54
C GLU A 119 5.75 -7.92 19.28
N ALA A 120 4.73 -7.18 18.82
CA ALA A 120 4.01 -7.51 17.59
C ALA A 120 4.90 -7.42 16.34
N MET A 121 5.80 -6.43 16.26
CA MET A 121 6.76 -6.32 15.14
C MET A 121 7.79 -7.46 15.15
N SER A 122 8.22 -7.94 16.32
CA SER A 122 9.10 -9.12 16.43
C SER A 122 8.44 -10.38 15.91
N VAL A 123 7.14 -10.58 16.18
CA VAL A 123 6.37 -11.71 15.64
C VAL A 123 6.35 -11.67 14.11
N ILE A 124 6.14 -10.49 13.52
CA ILE A 124 6.16 -10.31 12.05
C ILE A 124 7.56 -10.59 11.48
N LEU A 125 8.62 -10.15 12.17
CA LEU A 125 10.00 -10.42 11.76
C LEU A 125 10.31 -11.92 11.76
N LEU A 126 9.88 -12.64 12.81
CA LEU A 126 10.05 -14.08 12.90
C LEU A 126 9.23 -14.83 11.85
N GLU A 127 7.99 -14.40 11.59
CA GLU A 127 7.16 -14.95 10.51
C GLU A 127 7.86 -14.79 9.15
N GLY A 128 8.41 -13.60 8.87
CA GLY A 128 9.18 -13.34 7.66
C GLY A 128 10.43 -14.24 7.55
N LEU A 129 11.12 -14.50 8.65
CA LEU A 129 12.27 -15.42 8.69
C LEU A 129 11.84 -16.87 8.44
N VAL A 130 10.74 -17.31 9.03
CA VAL A 130 10.17 -18.65 8.80
C VAL A 130 9.79 -18.81 7.33
N ILE A 131 9.10 -17.83 6.74
CA ILE A 131 8.75 -17.83 5.32
C ILE A 131 10.00 -17.84 4.43
N LEU A 132 11.05 -17.08 4.79
CA LEU A 132 12.32 -17.11 4.07
C LEU A 132 12.92 -18.52 4.06
N VAL A 133 12.95 -19.20 5.21
CA VAL A 133 13.43 -20.58 5.31
C VAL A 133 12.59 -21.52 4.44
N LEU A 134 11.25 -21.42 4.48
CA LEU A 134 10.36 -22.24 3.66
C LEU A 134 10.52 -22.00 2.15
N VAL A 135 10.83 -20.77 1.74
CA VAL A 135 11.11 -20.44 0.34
C VAL A 135 12.46 -21.03 -0.09
N LEU A 136 13.48 -20.96 0.76
CA LEU A 136 14.80 -21.53 0.49
C LEU A 136 14.78 -23.07 0.39
N THR A 137 13.93 -23.73 1.19
CA THR A 137 13.76 -25.19 1.14
C THR A 137 12.85 -25.67 -0.01
N ARG A 138 12.38 -24.76 -0.88
CA ARG A 138 11.44 -25.03 -1.98
C ARG A 138 10.09 -25.63 -1.55
N PHE A 139 9.79 -25.65 -0.26
CA PHE A 139 8.53 -26.16 0.28
C PHE A 139 7.31 -25.34 -0.17
N ARG A 140 7.54 -24.10 -0.65
CA ARG A 140 6.51 -23.22 -1.18
C ARG A 140 5.66 -23.85 -2.30
N GLU A 141 6.26 -24.67 -3.16
CA GLU A 141 5.55 -25.25 -4.32
C GLU A 141 4.58 -26.34 -3.83
N ALA A 142 5.03 -27.20 -2.93
CA ALA A 142 4.18 -28.20 -2.28
C ALA A 142 2.99 -27.57 -1.53
N MET A 143 3.22 -26.46 -0.82
CA MET A 143 2.14 -25.72 -0.17
C MET A 143 1.16 -25.11 -1.17
N MET A 144 1.64 -24.50 -2.25
CA MET A 144 0.77 -23.89 -3.25
C MET A 144 -0.04 -24.94 -4.01
N ASP A 145 0.52 -26.11 -4.27
CA ASP A 145 -0.18 -27.21 -4.94
C ASP A 145 -1.23 -27.87 -4.04
N ALA A 146 -1.00 -27.87 -2.73
CA ALA A 146 -1.99 -28.34 -1.74
C ALA A 146 -3.24 -27.45 -1.67
N ILE A 147 -3.17 -26.18 -2.09
CA ILE A 147 -4.31 -25.26 -2.05
C ILE A 147 -5.18 -25.47 -3.31
N PRO A 148 -6.46 -25.87 -3.15
CA PRO A 148 -7.35 -26.07 -4.29
C PRO A 148 -7.60 -24.75 -5.04
N MET A 149 -7.78 -24.84 -6.36
CA MET A 149 -7.94 -23.67 -7.22
C MET A 149 -9.16 -22.80 -6.85
N SER A 150 -10.21 -23.41 -6.32
CA SER A 150 -11.39 -22.71 -5.78
C SER A 150 -11.00 -21.76 -4.64
N LEU A 151 -10.12 -22.20 -3.73
CA LEU A 151 -9.66 -21.38 -2.60
C LEU A 151 -8.75 -20.25 -3.08
N LYS A 152 -7.87 -20.50 -4.07
CA LYS A 152 -7.05 -19.46 -4.71
C LYS A 152 -7.91 -18.35 -5.32
N ARG A 153 -8.99 -18.71 -6.02
CA ARG A 153 -9.95 -17.76 -6.60
C ARG A 153 -10.72 -16.99 -5.53
N ALA A 154 -11.14 -17.68 -4.47
CA ALA A 154 -11.84 -17.06 -3.34
C ALA A 154 -10.97 -16.02 -2.61
N ILE A 155 -9.66 -16.26 -2.46
CA ILE A 155 -8.71 -15.29 -1.90
C ILE A 155 -8.69 -14.01 -2.75
N GLY A 156 -8.59 -14.13 -4.08
CA GLY A 156 -8.62 -12.99 -4.98
C GLY A 156 -9.93 -12.19 -4.89
N ALA A 157 -11.08 -12.87 -4.88
CA ALA A 157 -12.38 -12.23 -4.71
C ALA A 157 -12.52 -11.53 -3.34
N GLY A 158 -12.05 -12.16 -2.27
CA GLY A 158 -12.06 -11.61 -0.91
C GLY A 158 -11.23 -10.33 -0.79
N ILE A 159 -10.02 -10.31 -1.35
CA ILE A 159 -9.16 -9.11 -1.37
C ILE A 159 -9.86 -7.97 -2.14
N GLY A 160 -10.48 -8.28 -3.28
CA GLY A 160 -11.21 -7.28 -4.08
C GLY A 160 -12.40 -6.66 -3.32
N LEU A 161 -13.21 -7.50 -2.66
CA LEU A 161 -14.33 -7.04 -1.82
C LEU A 161 -13.84 -6.22 -0.62
N PHE A 162 -12.73 -6.62 0.00
CA PHE A 162 -12.13 -5.90 1.11
C PHE A 162 -11.65 -4.49 0.70
N ILE A 163 -10.93 -4.37 -0.41
CA ILE A 163 -10.49 -3.06 -0.95
C ILE A 163 -11.70 -2.21 -1.36
N SER A 164 -12.74 -2.83 -1.94
CA SER A 164 -13.97 -2.13 -2.29
C SER A 164 -14.67 -1.55 -1.06
N LEU A 165 -14.75 -2.33 0.04
CA LEU A 165 -15.31 -1.86 1.31
C LEU A 165 -14.50 -0.71 1.90
N ILE A 166 -13.16 -0.77 1.86
CA ILE A 166 -12.30 0.35 2.29
C ILE A 166 -12.64 1.62 1.50
N GLY A 167 -12.83 1.52 0.17
CA GLY A 167 -13.24 2.64 -0.66
C GLY A 167 -14.59 3.23 -0.25
N LEU A 168 -15.59 2.37 0.00
CA LEU A 168 -16.92 2.78 0.45
C LEU A 168 -16.88 3.46 1.82
N VAL A 169 -16.08 2.93 2.76
CA VAL A 169 -15.89 3.52 4.10
C VAL A 169 -15.22 4.88 4.00
N ASN A 170 -14.12 5.00 3.24
CA ASN A 170 -13.42 6.27 3.06
C ASN A 170 -14.25 7.34 2.33
N SER A 171 -15.18 6.93 1.47
CA SER A 171 -16.10 7.87 0.81
C SER A 171 -17.20 8.42 1.73
N GLY A 172 -17.43 7.78 2.87
CA GLY A 172 -18.55 8.07 3.77
C GLY A 172 -19.89 7.46 3.35
N LEU A 173 -19.94 6.69 2.25
CA LEU A 173 -21.13 5.92 1.86
C LEU A 173 -21.47 4.82 2.87
N VAL A 174 -20.43 4.22 3.44
CA VAL A 174 -20.54 3.17 4.44
C VAL A 174 -19.91 3.68 5.73
N VAL A 175 -20.65 3.59 6.83
CA VAL A 175 -20.16 3.94 8.16
C VAL A 175 -20.42 2.81 9.13
N ARG A 176 -19.74 2.82 10.28
CA ARG A 176 -19.98 1.86 11.35
C ARG A 176 -21.33 2.17 11.99
N GLY A 177 -22.21 1.17 12.07
CA GLY A 177 -23.51 1.30 12.74
C GLY A 177 -23.40 1.07 14.24
N GLU A 178 -24.39 1.56 14.99
CA GLU A 178 -24.50 1.30 16.44
C GLU A 178 -24.99 -0.13 16.74
N GLY A 179 -25.81 -0.70 15.85
CA GLY A 179 -26.34 -2.08 15.96
C GLY A 179 -25.89 -3.04 14.85
N SER A 180 -25.25 -2.54 13.78
CA SER A 180 -24.71 -3.34 12.69
C SER A 180 -23.24 -2.98 12.43
N LEU A 181 -22.44 -3.96 12.00
CA LEU A 181 -21.03 -3.73 11.65
C LEU A 181 -20.88 -2.68 10.53
N VAL A 182 -21.90 -2.57 9.68
CA VAL A 182 -21.94 -1.73 8.48
C VAL A 182 -23.33 -1.11 8.37
N THR A 183 -23.41 0.21 8.21
CA THR A 183 -24.65 0.94 7.92
C THR A 183 -24.42 1.97 6.81
N LEU A 184 -25.50 2.44 6.19
CA LEU A 184 -25.47 3.51 5.19
C LEU A 184 -25.15 4.84 5.88
N GLY A 185 -24.11 5.51 5.38
CA GLY A 185 -23.77 6.86 5.79
C GLY A 185 -24.71 7.91 5.20
N ARG A 186 -24.51 9.17 5.59
CA ARG A 186 -25.31 10.29 5.06
C ARG A 186 -24.92 10.55 3.60
N ILE A 187 -25.83 10.20 2.69
CA ILE A 187 -25.62 10.29 1.22
C ILE A 187 -25.45 11.76 0.75
N GLN A 188 -25.93 12.73 1.53
CA GLN A 188 -25.89 14.17 1.22
C GLN A 188 -24.52 14.84 1.49
N GLY A 189 -23.41 14.10 1.37
CA GLY A 189 -22.06 14.61 1.63
C GLY A 189 -21.26 14.89 0.36
N VAL A 190 -20.47 15.97 0.37
CA VAL A 190 -19.55 16.32 -0.74
C VAL A 190 -18.63 15.14 -1.10
N SER A 191 -18.15 14.40 -0.10
CA SER A 191 -17.29 13.22 -0.28
C SER A 191 -17.97 12.08 -1.03
N VAL A 192 -19.25 11.82 -0.72
CA VAL A 192 -20.06 10.79 -1.40
C VAL A 192 -20.32 11.19 -2.85
N THR A 193 -20.65 12.46 -3.10
CA THR A 193 -20.87 12.96 -4.46
C THR A 193 -19.60 12.85 -5.31
N VAL A 194 -18.45 13.25 -4.77
CA VAL A 194 -17.16 13.14 -5.47
C VAL A 194 -16.81 11.68 -5.74
N PHE A 195 -17.08 10.77 -4.80
CA PHE A 195 -16.89 9.34 -5.01
C PHE A 195 -17.77 8.80 -6.14
N ILE A 196 -19.08 9.08 -6.14
CA ILE A 196 -20.00 8.58 -7.17
C ILE A 196 -19.62 9.13 -8.54
N LEU A 197 -19.35 10.44 -8.65
CA LEU A 197 -18.93 11.07 -9.91
C LEU A 197 -17.60 10.49 -10.42
N GLY A 198 -16.61 10.33 -9.54
CA GLY A 198 -15.32 9.76 -9.89
C GLY A 198 -15.38 8.30 -10.31
N PHE A 199 -16.20 7.51 -9.61
CA PHE A 199 -16.45 6.11 -9.95
C PHE A 199 -17.13 5.99 -11.32
N MET A 200 -18.20 6.76 -11.57
CA MET A 200 -18.89 6.81 -12.86
C MET A 200 -17.96 7.26 -13.99
N LEU A 201 -17.15 8.29 -13.76
CA LEU A 201 -16.15 8.77 -14.71
C LEU A 201 -15.13 7.67 -15.05
N THR A 202 -14.61 6.99 -14.03
CA THR A 202 -13.63 5.91 -14.21
C THR A 202 -14.23 4.74 -14.99
N VAL A 203 -15.45 4.32 -14.64
CA VAL A 203 -16.19 3.26 -15.36
C VAL A 203 -16.43 3.66 -16.82
N TRP A 204 -16.86 4.90 -17.06
CA TRP A 204 -17.07 5.41 -18.42
C TRP A 204 -15.79 5.39 -19.27
N MET A 205 -14.65 5.81 -18.70
CA MET A 205 -13.35 5.74 -19.39
C MET A 205 -12.90 4.30 -19.66
N LEU A 206 -13.19 3.38 -18.72
CA LEU A 206 -12.85 1.97 -18.83
C LEU A 206 -13.68 1.28 -19.93
N VAL A 207 -14.97 1.58 -20.03
CA VAL A 207 -15.86 1.10 -21.11
C VAL A 207 -15.40 1.61 -22.48
N ARG A 208 -14.91 2.86 -22.56
CA ARG A 208 -14.32 3.42 -23.79
C ARG A 208 -12.93 2.90 -24.13
N ARG A 209 -12.37 1.98 -23.32
CA ARG A 209 -11.02 1.41 -23.50
C ARG A 209 -9.93 2.48 -23.69
N ALA A 210 -10.06 3.61 -23.00
CA ALA A 210 -9.07 4.68 -23.09
C ALA A 210 -7.72 4.22 -22.52
N LYS A 211 -6.61 4.55 -23.21
CA LYS A 211 -5.26 4.23 -22.73
C LYS A 211 -4.99 4.96 -21.41
N GLY A 212 -4.79 4.21 -20.33
CA GLY A 212 -4.62 4.78 -18.99
C GLY A 212 -5.92 5.29 -18.36
N ALA A 213 -7.07 4.72 -18.73
CA ALA A 213 -8.40 5.06 -18.18
C ALA A 213 -8.39 5.18 -16.65
N LEU A 214 -7.74 4.23 -15.97
CA LEU A 214 -7.66 4.21 -14.51
C LEU A 214 -6.85 5.39 -13.96
N LEU A 215 -5.69 5.69 -14.57
CA LEU A 215 -4.83 6.80 -14.17
C LEU A 215 -5.54 8.14 -14.36
N TRP A 216 -6.13 8.37 -15.54
CA TRP A 216 -6.88 9.59 -15.80
C TRP A 216 -8.14 9.71 -14.93
N GLY A 217 -8.84 8.60 -14.68
CA GLY A 217 -9.99 8.57 -13.77
C GLY A 217 -9.60 9.04 -12.36
N ILE A 218 -8.49 8.55 -11.82
CA ILE A 218 -7.95 8.96 -10.51
C ILE A 218 -7.54 10.43 -10.53
N LEU A 219 -6.78 10.88 -11.53
CA LEU A 219 -6.31 12.27 -11.61
C LEU A 219 -7.47 13.27 -11.74
N LEU A 220 -8.45 12.99 -12.62
CA LEU A 220 -9.60 13.85 -12.82
C LEU A 220 -10.50 13.89 -11.58
N THR A 221 -10.76 12.74 -10.96
CA THR A 221 -11.52 12.67 -9.70
C THR A 221 -10.80 13.43 -8.59
N THR A 222 -9.48 13.34 -8.52
CA THR A 222 -8.68 14.12 -7.56
C THR A 222 -8.79 15.62 -7.82
N GLY A 223 -8.72 16.05 -9.07
CA GLY A 223 -8.96 17.45 -9.45
C GLY A 223 -10.35 17.94 -9.03
N ILE A 224 -11.39 17.15 -9.28
CA ILE A 224 -12.76 17.44 -8.85
C ILE A 224 -12.84 17.52 -7.32
N ALA A 225 -12.20 16.59 -6.60
CA ALA A 225 -12.15 16.57 -5.14
C ALA A 225 -11.48 17.83 -4.57
N VAL A 226 -10.36 18.27 -5.13
CA VAL A 226 -9.65 19.48 -4.71
C VAL A 226 -10.50 20.72 -4.95
N LEU A 227 -11.13 20.85 -6.12
CA LEU A 227 -12.03 21.97 -6.42
C LEU A 227 -13.23 21.98 -5.47
N ALA A 228 -13.84 20.81 -5.22
CA ALA A 228 -14.95 20.69 -4.28
C ALA A 228 -14.54 21.05 -2.84
N ASN A 229 -13.32 20.69 -2.43
CA ASN A 229 -12.78 21.05 -1.11
C ASN A 229 -12.56 22.56 -0.94
N LEU A 230 -12.14 23.24 -2.02
CA LEU A 230 -11.93 24.69 -2.04
C LEU A 230 -13.25 25.47 -2.04
N VAL A 231 -14.26 25.02 -2.78
CA VAL A 231 -15.53 25.74 -2.96
C VAL A 231 -16.53 25.46 -1.84
N TRP A 232 -16.71 24.19 -1.46
CA TRP A 232 -17.72 23.78 -0.47
C TRP A 232 -17.11 23.37 0.87
N GLY A 233 -15.89 22.83 0.87
CA GLY A 233 -15.32 22.18 2.04
C GLY A 233 -14.65 23.08 3.07
N HIS A 234 -14.46 24.38 2.79
CA HIS A 234 -13.71 25.31 3.65
C HIS A 234 -12.35 24.72 4.10
N GLY A 235 -11.76 23.83 3.29
CA GLY A 235 -10.51 23.12 3.58
C GLY A 235 -10.59 21.90 4.51
N GLN A 236 -11.76 21.47 4.99
CA GLN A 236 -11.91 20.36 5.94
C GLN A 236 -12.76 19.17 5.43
N ALA A 237 -13.44 19.27 4.29
CA ALA A 237 -14.40 18.24 3.83
C ALA A 237 -13.80 16.84 3.61
N PHE A 238 -12.48 16.75 3.37
CA PHE A 238 -11.78 15.49 3.11
C PHE A 238 -10.66 15.19 4.14
N GLY A 239 -10.70 15.81 5.32
CA GLY A 239 -9.66 15.65 6.34
C GLY A 239 -8.25 15.97 5.79
N ALA A 240 -7.27 15.09 6.05
CA ALA A 240 -5.91 15.24 5.55
C ALA A 240 -5.71 14.81 4.07
N SER A 241 -6.73 14.27 3.41
CA SER A 241 -6.59 13.61 2.10
C SER A 241 -6.65 14.54 0.89
N ALA A 242 -7.13 15.78 1.04
CA ALA A 242 -7.22 16.77 -0.05
C ALA A 242 -6.69 18.16 0.35
N VAL A 243 -5.61 18.20 1.11
CA VAL A 243 -4.95 19.46 1.52
C VAL A 243 -3.67 19.64 0.71
N ILE A 244 -3.48 20.81 0.08
CA ILE A 244 -2.25 21.14 -0.64
C ILE A 244 -1.08 21.07 0.35
N PRO A 245 -0.02 20.30 0.06
CA PRO A 245 1.11 20.17 0.96
C PRO A 245 1.77 21.54 1.19
N ARG A 246 1.89 21.99 2.45
CA ARG A 246 2.60 23.24 2.79
C ARG A 246 4.12 23.13 2.65
N ARG A 247 4.66 21.92 2.51
CA ARG A 247 6.09 21.63 2.29
C ARG A 247 6.25 20.52 1.27
N ILE A 248 7.11 20.74 0.29
CA ILE A 248 7.43 19.78 -0.79
C ILE A 248 8.42 18.72 -0.31
N PHE A 249 9.28 19.08 0.66
CA PHE A 249 10.25 18.18 1.29
C PHE A 249 10.04 18.15 2.80
N GLY A 250 9.93 16.94 3.36
CA GLY A 250 9.87 16.67 4.79
C GLY A 250 10.91 15.62 5.16
N PHE A 251 11.63 15.84 6.26
CA PHE A 251 12.52 14.82 6.81
C PHE A 251 11.70 13.70 7.49
N PRO A 252 12.16 12.44 7.46
CA PRO A 252 11.51 11.33 8.14
C PRO A 252 11.45 11.55 9.66
N GLN A 253 10.33 12.08 10.17
CA GLN A 253 10.11 12.31 11.60
C GLN A 253 9.62 11.02 12.28
N GLY A 254 10.22 10.67 13.42
CA GLY A 254 9.85 9.47 14.20
C GLY A 254 10.39 8.14 13.67
N LEU A 255 11.24 8.17 12.62
CA LEU A 255 11.89 6.98 12.08
C LEU A 255 13.17 6.61 12.87
N TRP A 256 13.89 7.62 13.39
CA TRP A 256 15.14 7.50 14.16
C TRP A 256 15.07 8.41 15.40
N GLY A 257 15.62 7.97 16.55
CA GLY A 257 15.65 8.74 17.81
C GLY A 257 14.83 8.14 18.98
N PRO A 258 14.67 8.86 20.11
CA PRO A 258 13.85 8.42 21.24
C PRO A 258 12.37 8.29 20.81
N GLY A 259 11.80 7.10 20.92
CA GLY A 259 10.45 6.78 20.39
C GLY A 259 10.42 6.35 18.92
N ALA A 260 11.57 5.99 18.34
CA ALA A 260 11.65 5.46 16.97
C ALA A 260 10.89 4.14 16.82
N ILE A 261 10.17 4.02 15.71
CA ILE A 261 9.49 2.78 15.31
C ILE A 261 10.50 1.76 14.76
N PHE A 262 11.62 2.23 14.17
CA PHE A 262 12.60 1.36 13.54
C PHE A 262 13.57 0.75 14.56
N GLY A 263 13.77 -0.58 14.49
CA GLY A 263 14.80 -1.29 15.26
C GLY A 263 14.44 -1.68 16.71
N ARG A 264 13.19 -1.45 17.15
CA ARG A 264 12.70 -1.94 18.44
C ARG A 264 12.22 -3.39 18.29
N ILE A 265 13.09 -4.35 18.63
CA ILE A 265 12.76 -5.77 18.68
C ILE A 265 12.62 -6.17 20.15
N ASP A 266 11.44 -6.66 20.51
CA ASP A 266 11.15 -7.20 21.84
C ASP A 266 10.61 -8.63 21.71
N PHE A 267 11.27 -9.59 22.36
CA PHE A 267 10.88 -11.00 22.37
C PHE A 267 10.07 -11.40 23.61
N GLY A 268 9.67 -10.43 24.45
CA GLY A 268 8.83 -10.63 25.64
C GLY A 268 7.47 -11.27 25.37
N PHE A 269 7.04 -11.32 24.10
CA PHE A 269 5.84 -12.04 23.68
C PHE A 269 5.91 -13.55 23.97
N PHE A 270 7.10 -14.18 23.97
CA PHE A 270 7.22 -15.62 24.28
C PHE A 270 6.66 -15.95 25.66
N ALA A 271 6.96 -15.10 26.65
CA ALA A 271 6.44 -15.23 28.01
C ALA A 271 4.91 -15.02 28.08
N LYS A 272 4.36 -14.09 27.28
CA LYS A 272 2.90 -13.84 27.22
C LYS A 272 2.12 -14.91 26.46
N LEU A 273 2.78 -15.61 25.54
CA LEU A 273 2.20 -16.71 24.75
C LEU A 273 2.42 -18.09 25.39
N GLY A 274 3.05 -18.16 26.57
CA GLY A 274 3.24 -19.40 27.33
C GLY A 274 4.28 -20.35 26.73
N LEU A 275 5.17 -19.85 25.87
CA LEU A 275 6.29 -20.61 25.32
C LEU A 275 7.54 -20.36 26.18
N PRO A 276 8.34 -21.40 26.50
CA PRO A 276 9.58 -21.21 27.22
C PRO A 276 10.55 -20.34 26.39
N SER A 277 11.05 -19.29 27.03
CA SER A 277 12.06 -18.33 26.53
C SER A 277 13.38 -18.98 26.18
#